data_AF-A0A2Z2HVP3-F1
#
_entry.id   AF-A0A2Z2HVP3-F1
#
_cell.length_a   1.000
_cell.length_b   1.000
_cell.length_c   1.000
_cell.angle_alpha   90.00
_cell.angle_beta   90.00
_cell.angle_gamma   90.00
#
_symmetry.space_group_name_H-M   'P 1'
#
loop_
_entity.id
_entity.type
_entity.pdbx_description
1 polymer ?
#
loop_
_entity_poly.entity_id
_entity_poly.type
_entity_poly.pdbx_seq_one_letter_code
_entity_poly.pdbx_strand_id
1 'polypeptide(L)'
;MKLLKNSNFLWQLDTFGNKFWNTLPYEIKLNFFIMYERWKNPQITNRNAKDKSKISCMFAFTEFDSSEQFQIRMFCKKLNMMK
;
A
#
# COMPACT_ATOMS: atom_id res chain seq x y z
N MET A 1 25.21 16.38 9.74
CA MET A 1 24.38 15.22 9.33
C MET A 1 23.04 15.24 10.06
N LYS A 2 21.97 15.72 9.42
CA LYS A 2 20.58 15.63 9.94
C LYS A 2 19.85 14.52 9.17
N LEU A 3 19.96 13.28 9.63
CA LEU A 3 19.23 12.12 9.08
C LEU A 3 18.19 11.54 10.06
N LEU A 4 17.92 12.20 11.18
CA LEU A 4 17.10 11.64 12.27
C LEU A 4 15.62 12.08 12.27
N LYS A 5 15.17 12.89 11.30
CA LYS A 5 13.75 13.30 11.24
C LYS A 5 12.87 12.37 10.39
N ASN A 6 13.44 11.49 9.56
CA ASN A 6 12.68 10.58 8.71
C ASN A 6 12.52 9.15 9.27
N SER A 7 13.30 8.78 10.28
CA SER A 7 13.26 7.44 10.88
C SER A 7 11.95 7.19 11.64
N ASN A 8 11.47 8.16 12.41
CA ASN A 8 10.20 8.03 13.16
C ASN A 8 8.97 7.90 12.24
N PHE A 9 8.99 8.57 11.08
CA PHE A 9 7.88 8.50 10.11
C PHE A 9 7.87 7.17 9.34
N LEU A 10 9.04 6.65 8.97
CA LEU A 10 9.17 5.31 8.39
C LEU A 10 8.76 4.23 9.39
N TRP A 11 9.19 4.34 10.65
CA TRP A 11 8.77 3.45 11.73
C TRP A 11 7.27 3.54 12.01
N GLN A 12 6.68 4.73 11.94
CA GLN A 12 5.22 4.90 12.03
C GLN A 12 4.50 4.26 10.85
N LEU A 13 5.04 4.35 9.62
CA LEU A 13 4.53 3.64 8.45
C LEU A 13 4.76 2.12 8.50
N ASP A 14 5.81 1.65 9.19
CA ASP A 14 6.10 0.22 9.38
C ASP A 14 5.23 -0.39 10.48
N THR A 15 5.00 0.33 11.58
CA THR A 15 4.01 -0.04 12.61
C THR A 15 2.58 0.14 12.12
N PHE A 16 2.30 1.17 11.30
CA PHE A 16 1.02 1.26 10.58
C PHE A 16 0.91 0.10 9.64
N GLY A 17 1.88 -0.15 8.77
CA GLY A 17 1.88 -1.26 7.83
C GLY A 17 1.49 -2.56 8.55
N ASN A 18 2.23 -2.95 9.58
CA ASN A 18 1.98 -4.24 10.23
C ASN A 18 0.64 -4.29 11.01
N LYS A 19 0.19 -3.21 11.65
CA LYS A 19 -1.14 -3.16 12.31
C LYS A 19 -2.27 -3.04 11.28
N PHE A 20 -2.21 -2.07 10.38
CA PHE A 20 -3.15 -1.83 9.26
C PHE A 20 -3.35 -3.10 8.43
N TRP A 21 -2.28 -3.82 8.10
CA TRP A 21 -2.35 -5.06 7.32
C TRP A 21 -2.90 -6.25 8.09
N ASN A 22 -2.82 -6.29 9.43
CA ASN A 22 -3.38 -7.41 10.19
C ASN A 22 -4.78 -7.12 10.77
N THR A 23 -5.16 -5.84 10.95
CA THR A 23 -6.44 -5.48 11.59
C THR A 23 -7.53 -5.03 10.62
N LEU A 24 -7.20 -4.64 9.39
CA LEU A 24 -8.22 -4.20 8.45
C LEU A 24 -9.02 -5.37 7.86
N PRO A 25 -10.35 -5.23 7.74
CA PRO A 25 -11.19 -6.14 6.97
C PRO A 25 -10.66 -6.31 5.54
N TYR A 26 -10.86 -7.51 5.01
CA TYR A 26 -10.43 -7.89 3.68
C TYR A 26 -10.94 -6.91 2.61
N GLU A 27 -12.18 -6.44 2.74
CA GLU A 27 -12.82 -5.53 1.79
C GLU A 27 -12.10 -4.17 1.71
N ILE A 28 -11.58 -3.67 2.84
CA ILE A 28 -10.85 -2.40 2.87
C ILE A 28 -9.49 -2.57 2.18
N LYS A 29 -8.79 -3.66 2.45
CA LYS A 29 -7.51 -4.00 1.77
C LYS A 29 -7.73 -4.15 0.26
N LEU A 30 -8.80 -4.84 -0.12
CA LEU A 30 -9.13 -5.08 -1.52
C LEU A 30 -9.40 -3.76 -2.26
N ASN A 31 -10.19 -2.87 -1.67
CA ASN A 31 -10.47 -1.57 -2.27
C ASN A 31 -9.19 -0.72 -2.38
N PHE A 32 -8.34 -0.72 -1.35
CA PHE A 32 -7.05 -0.05 -1.39
C PHE A 32 -6.19 -0.54 -2.57
N PHE A 33 -6.03 -1.86 -2.72
CA PHE A 33 -5.22 -2.41 -3.80
C PHE A 33 -5.83 -2.19 -5.19
N ILE A 34 -7.17 -2.16 -5.31
CA ILE A 34 -7.82 -1.83 -6.59
C ILE A 34 -7.47 -0.41 -7.00
N MET A 35 -7.50 0.54 -6.06
CA MET A 35 -7.09 1.91 -6.34
C MET A 35 -5.60 2.02 -6.65
N TYR A 36 -4.75 1.25 -5.95
CA TYR A 36 -3.32 1.17 -6.22
C TYR A 36 -3.02 0.64 -7.62
N GLU A 37 -3.63 -0.47 -8.03
CA GLU A 37 -3.45 -1.05 -9.37
C GLU A 37 -3.88 -0.09 -10.48
N ARG A 38 -5.00 0.62 -10.30
CA ARG A 38 -5.44 1.68 -11.21
C ARG A 38 -4.51 2.88 -11.23
N TRP A 39 -3.91 3.21 -10.08
CA TRP A 39 -2.93 4.29 -10.02
C TRP A 39 -1.64 3.93 -10.77
N LYS A 40 -1.16 2.68 -10.65
CA LYS A 40 -0.01 2.18 -11.42
C LYS A 40 -0.29 2.14 -12.92
N ASN A 41 -1.47 1.66 -13.30
CA ASN A 41 -1.88 1.55 -14.68
C ASN A 41 -3.32 2.06 -14.86
N PRO A 42 -3.50 3.33 -15.28
CA PRO A 42 -4.83 3.91 -15.47
C PRO A 42 -5.70 3.20 -16.52
N GLN A 43 -5.09 2.41 -17.41
CA GLN A 43 -5.79 1.67 -18.47
C GLN A 43 -6.18 0.24 -18.02
N ILE A 44 -5.87 -0.15 -16.78
CA ILE A 44 -6.25 -1.47 -16.28
C ILE A 44 -7.77 -1.61 -16.20
N THR A 45 -8.29 -2.74 -16.65
CA THR A 45 -9.72 -3.03 -16.53
C THR A 45 -10.09 -3.30 -15.07
N ASN A 46 -11.35 -3.03 -14.71
CA ASN A 46 -11.85 -3.25 -13.36
C ASN A 46 -11.70 -4.70 -12.90
N ARG A 47 -11.92 -5.64 -13.81
CA ARG A 47 -11.75 -7.08 -13.54
C ARG A 47 -10.30 -7.41 -13.21
N ASN A 48 -9.36 -6.98 -14.07
CA ASN A 48 -7.94 -7.28 -13.88
C ASN A 48 -7.38 -6.60 -12.62
N ALA A 49 -7.79 -5.36 -12.34
CA ALA A 49 -7.42 -4.69 -11.09
C ALA A 49 -7.90 -5.47 -9.88
N LYS A 50 -9.16 -5.92 -9.87
CA LYS A 50 -9.73 -6.70 -8.77
C LYS A 50 -9.00 -8.04 -8.59
N ASP A 51 -8.74 -8.76 -9.67
CA ASP A 51 -8.10 -10.07 -9.60
C ASP A 51 -6.65 -9.97 -9.10
N LYS A 52 -5.88 -8.99 -9.57
CA LYS A 52 -4.56 -8.70 -9.00
C LYS A 52 -4.62 -8.30 -7.53
N SER A 53 -5.56 -7.42 -7.18
CA SER A 53 -5.73 -6.93 -5.81
C SER A 53 -6.09 -8.04 -4.82
N LYS A 54 -6.85 -9.05 -5.24
CA LYS A 54 -7.15 -10.22 -4.42
C LYS A 54 -5.89 -11.00 -4.04
N ILE A 55 -4.96 -11.15 -5.00
CA ILE A 55 -3.67 -11.80 -4.77
C ILE A 55 -2.85 -10.96 -3.79
N SER A 56 -2.74 -9.65 -4.01
CA SER A 56 -2.01 -8.74 -3.12
C SER A 56 -2.55 -8.72 -1.69
N CYS A 57 -3.86 -8.93 -1.48
CA CYS A 57 -4.44 -9.02 -0.15
C CYS A 57 -4.03 -10.26 0.66
N MET A 58 -3.47 -11.29 0.01
CA MET A 58 -3.03 -12.52 0.68
C MET A 58 -1.60 -12.41 1.22
N PHE A 59 -0.83 -11.42 0.75
CA PHE A 59 0.54 -11.19 1.19
C PHE A 59 0.60 -10.25 2.39
N ALA A 60 1.47 -10.57 3.34
CA ALA A 60 1.96 -9.61 4.31
C ALA A 60 2.84 -8.56 3.62
N PHE A 61 2.91 -7.36 4.19
CA PHE A 61 3.66 -6.25 3.57
C PHE A 61 5.15 -6.55 3.35
N THR A 62 5.74 -7.35 4.23
CA THR A 62 7.14 -7.77 4.15
C THR A 62 7.41 -8.78 3.04
N GLU A 63 6.36 -9.37 2.45
CA GLU A 63 6.48 -10.33 1.35
C GLU A 63 6.54 -9.65 -0.03
N PHE A 64 6.17 -8.38 -0.13
CA PHE A 64 6.41 -7.57 -1.33
C PHE A 64 7.89 -7.23 -1.45
N ASP A 65 8.38 -7.08 -2.69
CA ASP A 65 9.76 -6.66 -2.89
C ASP A 65 9.99 -5.18 -2.52
N SER A 66 11.25 -4.75 -2.46
CA SER A 66 11.61 -3.38 -2.04
C SER A 66 11.05 -2.28 -2.95
N SER A 67 10.89 -2.56 -4.24
CA SER A 67 10.31 -1.63 -5.23
C SER A 67 8.80 -1.51 -5.04
N GLU A 68 8.12 -2.63 -4.83
CA GLU A 68 6.69 -2.69 -4.55
C GLU A 68 6.34 -2.00 -3.24
N GLN A 69 7.08 -2.29 -2.16
CA GLN A 69 6.92 -1.61 -0.88
C GLN A 69 7.10 -0.10 -1.03
N PHE A 70 8.09 0.36 -1.79
CA PHE A 70 8.30 1.78 -2.06
C PHE A 70 7.11 2.41 -2.80
N GLN A 71 6.59 1.76 -3.84
CA GLN A 71 5.44 2.25 -4.60
C GLN A 71 4.17 2.30 -3.76
N ILE A 72 3.93 1.31 -2.89
CA ILE A 72 2.80 1.30 -1.96
C ILE A 72 2.91 2.49 -0.99
N ARG A 73 4.11 2.76 -0.43
CA ARG A 73 4.33 3.94 0.44
C ARG A 73 4.05 5.26 -0.30
N MET A 74 4.49 5.38 -1.56
CA MET A 74 4.22 6.56 -2.39
C MET A 74 2.72 6.75 -2.65
N PHE A 75 2.00 5.66 -2.90
CA PHE A 75 0.55 5.69 -3.07
C PHE A 75 -0.18 6.10 -1.79
N CYS A 76 0.20 5.57 -0.62
CA CYS A 76 -0.34 6.00 0.67
C CYS A 76 -0.14 7.49 0.93
N LYS A 77 1.04 8.04 0.59
CA LYS A 77 1.30 9.48 0.69
C LYS A 77 0.35 10.28 -0.19
N LYS A 78 0.14 9.84 -1.44
CA LYS A 78 -0.77 10.49 -2.37
C LYS A 78 -2.22 10.48 -1.85
N LEU A 79 -2.69 9.37 -1.28
CA LEU A 79 -4.02 9.26 -0.66
C LEU A 79 -4.19 10.23 0.52
N ASN A 80 -3.19 10.35 1.40
CA ASN A 80 -3.25 11.28 2.52
C ASN A 80 -3.24 12.76 2.10
N MET A 81 -2.64 13.09 0.94
CA MET A 81 -2.66 14.44 0.37
C MET A 81 -3.97 14.77 -0.38
N MET A 82 -4.83 13.78 -0.61
CA MET A 82 -6.16 13.97 -1.19
C MET A 82 -7.26 14.21 -0.13
N LYS A 83 -6.88 14.31 1.15
CA LYS A 83 -7.72 14.80 2.25
C LYS A 83 -7.57 16.31 2.38
#